data_AF-A0A5A7UCI1-F1
#
_entry.id   AF-A0A5A7UCI1-F1
#
_cell.length_a   1.000
_cell.length_b   1.000
_cell.length_c   1.000
_cell.angle_alpha   90.00
_cell.angle_beta   90.00
_cell.angle_gamma   90.00
#
_symmetry.space_group_name_H-M   'P 1'
#
loop_
_entity.id
_entity.type
_entity.pdbx_description
1 polymer ?
#
loop_
_entity_poly.entity_id
_entity_poly.type
_entity_poly.pdbx_seq_one_letter_code
_entity_poly.pdbx_strand_id
1 'polypeptide(L)'
;MVVSTATAAATAAVLVRVMPKFAVLYEARANTGIDRATIINTVAKAVPEPHKVDLNNPEKTIVVEIVKTICLIGVVEKYKEFSKYNLRQLTSRKQ
;
A
#
# COMPACT_ATOMS: atom_id res chain seq x y z
N MET A 1 -2.32 -34.93 -38.63
CA MET A 1 -1.32 -33.86 -38.46
C MET A 1 -1.46 -33.33 -37.05
N VAL A 2 -0.75 -33.96 -36.11
CA VAL A 2 -0.64 -33.55 -34.71
C VAL A 2 0.74 -32.93 -34.60
N VAL A 3 0.83 -31.63 -34.31
CA VAL A 3 2.09 -31.00 -33.93
C VAL A 3 1.91 -30.38 -32.56
N SER A 4 2.64 -31.00 -31.64
CA SER A 4 2.95 -30.57 -30.29
C SER A 4 3.72 -29.25 -30.29
N THR A 5 3.38 -28.34 -29.38
CA THR A 5 4.37 -27.45 -28.74
C THR A 5 4.07 -27.35 -27.24
N ALA A 6 4.71 -28.27 -26.54
CA ALA A 6 5.26 -28.21 -25.19
C ALA A 6 5.17 -26.88 -24.41
N THR A 7 4.50 -26.98 -23.26
CA THR A 7 4.95 -26.55 -21.92
C THR A 7 5.69 -25.21 -21.77
N ALA A 8 4.94 -24.20 -21.32
CA ALA A 8 5.40 -23.22 -20.33
C ALA A 8 4.48 -23.23 -19.09
N ALA A 9 4.02 -24.42 -18.69
CA ALA A 9 3.19 -24.62 -17.50
C ALA A 9 4.06 -25.15 -16.34
N ALA A 10 5.00 -24.35 -15.84
CA ALA A 10 5.73 -24.71 -14.62
C ALA A 10 6.30 -23.53 -13.80
N THR A 11 6.23 -22.28 -14.26
CA THR A 11 6.81 -21.14 -13.50
C THR A 11 5.86 -19.96 -13.28
N ALA A 12 4.54 -20.16 -13.47
CA ALA A 12 3.52 -19.15 -13.20
C ALA A 12 2.70 -19.41 -11.91
N ALA A 13 2.78 -20.63 -11.35
CA ALA A 13 1.90 -21.02 -10.24
C ALA A 13 2.33 -20.54 -8.85
N VAL A 14 3.53 -19.96 -8.71
CA VAL A 14 4.07 -19.52 -7.40
C VAL A 14 4.00 -17.99 -7.21
N LEU A 15 3.96 -17.18 -8.28
CA LEU A 15 3.97 -15.71 -8.16
C LEU A 15 2.61 -15.02 -8.40
N VAL A 16 1.60 -15.72 -8.95
CA VAL A 16 0.27 -15.13 -9.28
C VAL A 16 -0.66 -15.02 -8.05
N ARG A 17 -0.26 -15.56 -6.89
CA ARG A 17 -1.21 -15.88 -5.81
C ARG A 17 -1.44 -14.85 -4.71
N VAL A 18 -0.73 -13.72 -4.67
CA VAL A 18 -1.04 -12.67 -3.70
C VAL A 18 -1.04 -11.34 -4.42
N MET A 19 -2.23 -10.85 -4.76
CA MET A 19 -2.45 -9.48 -5.20
C MET A 19 -2.81 -8.68 -3.96
N PRO A 20 -1.82 -8.14 -3.21
CA PRO A 20 -2.10 -7.52 -1.94
C PRO A 20 -3.02 -6.33 -2.15
N LYS A 21 -4.07 -6.29 -1.33
CA LYS A 21 -4.92 -5.12 -1.22
C LYS A 21 -4.12 -4.02 -0.52
N PHE A 22 -4.27 -2.78 -0.98
CA PHE A 22 -3.52 -1.68 -0.42
C PHE A 22 -4.40 -0.49 -0.03
N ALA A 23 -3.88 0.34 0.86
CA ALA A 23 -4.44 1.66 1.15
C ALA A 23 -3.35 2.72 0.99
N VAL A 24 -3.75 3.92 0.59
CA VAL A 24 -2.87 5.09 0.62
C VAL A 24 -3.29 5.97 1.80
N LEU A 25 -2.34 6.29 2.67
CA LEU A 25 -2.52 7.24 3.76
C LEU A 25 -1.70 8.48 3.50
N TYR A 26 -2.33 9.62 3.75
CA TYR A 26 -1.72 10.93 3.65
C TYR A 26 -1.68 11.58 5.03
N GLU A 27 -0.51 12.08 5.39
CA GLU A 27 -0.27 12.90 6.57
C GLU A 27 0.55 14.14 6.16
N ALA A 28 0.35 15.26 6.84
CA ALA A 28 1.09 16.49 6.58
C ALA A 28 1.49 17.17 7.89
N ARG A 29 2.73 17.66 7.95
CA ARG A 29 3.24 18.45 9.08
C ARG A 29 3.83 19.75 8.56
N ALA A 30 3.32 20.86 9.09
CA ALA A 30 3.70 22.21 8.68
C ALA A 30 3.63 22.41 7.15
N ASN A 31 2.65 21.77 6.51
CA ASN A 31 2.35 21.93 5.09
C ASN A 31 0.83 21.89 4.90
N THR A 32 0.25 22.95 4.34
CA THR A 32 -1.19 23.08 4.08
C THR A 32 -1.51 23.41 2.62
N GLY A 33 -0.48 23.64 1.78
CA GLY A 33 -0.65 24.06 0.39
C GLY A 33 -0.97 22.93 -0.60
N ILE A 34 -1.02 21.67 -0.14
CA ILE A 34 -1.23 20.50 -1.00
C ILE A 34 -2.55 19.84 -0.64
N ASP A 35 -3.39 19.64 -1.65
CA ASP A 35 -4.64 18.92 -1.51
C ASP A 35 -4.38 17.42 -1.26
N ARG A 36 -4.99 16.92 -0.17
CA ARG A 36 -4.92 15.53 0.26
C ARG A 36 -5.45 14.58 -0.82
N ALA A 37 -6.58 14.90 -1.43
CA ALA A 37 -7.23 14.00 -2.39
C ALA A 37 -6.37 13.84 -3.65
N THR A 38 -5.74 14.92 -4.10
CA THR A 38 -4.80 14.92 -5.22
C THR A 38 -3.65 13.94 -5.00
N ILE A 39 -3.00 13.97 -3.82
CA ILE A 39 -1.90 13.05 -3.49
C ILE A 39 -2.38 11.60 -3.45
N ILE A 40 -3.47 11.32 -2.74
CA ILE A 40 -4.00 9.96 -2.59
C ILE A 40 -4.36 9.36 -3.95
N ASN A 41 -5.06 10.12 -4.79
CA ASN A 41 -5.48 9.67 -6.11
C ASN A 41 -4.29 9.47 -7.05
N THR A 42 -3.29 10.34 -6.98
CA THR A 42 -2.07 10.22 -7.80
C THR A 42 -1.30 8.96 -7.45
N VAL A 43 -1.10 8.69 -6.16
CA VAL A 43 -0.39 7.49 -5.70
C VAL A 43 -1.20 6.23 -5.98
N ALA A 44 -2.51 6.25 -5.78
CA ALA A 44 -3.36 5.09 -6.08
C ALA A 44 -3.34 4.73 -7.59
N LYS A 45 -3.35 5.73 -8.48
CA LYS A 45 -3.24 5.53 -9.94
C LYS A 45 -1.85 5.06 -10.38
N ALA A 46 -0.81 5.35 -9.61
CA ALA A 46 0.56 4.92 -9.91
C ALA A 46 0.81 3.44 -9.58
N VAL A 47 -0.05 2.81 -8.77
CA VAL A 47 0.04 1.38 -8.49
C VAL A 47 -0.57 0.62 -9.67
N PRO A 48 0.19 -0.28 -10.34
CA PRO A 48 -0.32 -1.02 -11.48
C PRO A 48 -1.40 -2.04 -11.07
N GLU A 49 -2.29 -2.34 -12.01
CA GLU A 49 -3.13 -3.54 -11.89
C GLU A 49 -2.22 -4.78 -11.77
N PRO A 50 -2.59 -5.77 -10.94
CA PRO A 50 -3.94 -6.09 -10.49
C PRO A 50 -4.24 -5.73 -9.01
N HIS A 51 -3.44 -4.86 -8.39
CA HIS A 51 -3.62 -4.46 -6.99
C HIS A 51 -4.91 -3.64 -6.81
N LYS A 52 -5.68 -3.95 -5.76
CA LYS A 52 -6.94 -3.25 -5.45
C LYS A 52 -6.82 -2.42 -4.18
N VAL A 53 -7.46 -1.25 -4.18
CA VAL A 53 -7.56 -0.40 -3.00
C VAL A 53 -8.58 -0.99 -2.01
N ASP A 54 -8.19 -1.16 -0.75
CA ASP A 54 -9.06 -1.55 0.36
C ASP A 54 -8.73 -0.69 1.58
N LEU A 55 -9.63 0.22 1.94
CA LEU A 55 -9.45 1.15 3.07
C LEU A 55 -9.75 0.50 4.42
N ASN A 56 -10.46 -0.62 4.43
CA ASN A 56 -10.92 -1.27 5.65
C ASN A 56 -9.89 -2.28 6.15
N ASN A 57 -9.40 -3.13 5.24
CA ASN A 57 -8.46 -4.20 5.57
C ASN A 57 -7.31 -4.31 4.55
N PRO A 58 -6.43 -3.28 4.46
CA PRO A 58 -5.27 -3.32 3.59
C PRO A 58 -4.20 -4.28 4.11
N GLU A 59 -3.59 -5.05 3.21
CA GLU A 59 -2.39 -5.86 3.51
C GLU A 59 -1.14 -4.98 3.51
N LYS A 60 -1.10 -4.00 2.59
CA LYS A 60 -0.04 -3.00 2.45
C LYS A 60 -0.60 -1.61 2.60
N THR A 61 0.09 -0.73 3.30
CA THR A 61 -0.26 0.68 3.39
C THR A 61 0.88 1.51 2.83
N ILE A 62 0.57 2.33 1.84
CA ILE A 62 1.48 3.35 1.32
C ILE A 62 1.26 4.60 2.15
N VAL A 63 2.22 4.95 2.99
CA VAL A 63 2.20 6.17 3.81
C VAL A 63 2.93 7.25 3.04
N VAL A 64 2.24 8.36 2.80
CA VAL A 64 2.79 9.57 2.22
C VAL A 64 2.74 10.65 3.28
N GLU A 65 3.91 11.10 3.72
CA GLU A 65 4.03 12.16 4.73
C GLU A 65 4.75 13.35 4.11
N ILE A 66 4.11 14.52 4.17
CA ILE A 66 4.73 15.76 3.71
C ILE A 66 5.14 16.58 4.93
N VAL A 67 6.43 16.84 5.07
CA VAL A 67 6.99 17.67 6.15
C VAL A 67 7.66 18.89 5.53
N LYS A 68 7.06 20.07 5.73
CA LYS A 68 7.48 21.32 5.07
C LYS A 68 7.54 21.11 3.54
N THR A 69 8.73 21.09 2.95
CA THR A 69 8.98 20.94 1.50
C THR A 69 9.42 19.53 1.11
N ILE A 70 9.40 18.56 2.03
CA ILE A 70 9.89 17.20 1.81
C ILE A 70 8.71 16.23 1.73
N CYS A 71 8.69 15.40 0.69
CA CYS A 71 7.75 14.29 0.54
C CYS A 71 8.43 12.97 0.93
N LEU A 72 7.86 12.27 1.91
CA LEU A 72 8.33 10.97 2.41
C LEU A 72 7.30 9.92 2.00
N ILE A 73 7.78 8.83 1.41
CA ILE A 73 6.92 7.73 0.96
C ILE A 73 7.48 6.42 1.53
N GLY A 74 6.61 5.62 2.14
CA GLY A 74 6.96 4.30 2.64
C GLY A 74 5.84 3.29 2.42
N VAL A 75 6.21 2.05 2.10
CA VAL A 75 5.27 0.93 1.98
C VAL A 75 5.45 0.04 3.19
N VAL A 76 4.38 -0.13 3.97
CA VAL A 76 4.42 -0.81 5.26
C VAL A 76 3.30 -1.84 5.37
N GLU A 77 3.49 -2.84 6.24
CA GLU A 77 2.51 -3.89 6.51
C GLU A 77 1.84 -3.66 7.87
N LYS A 78 0.57 -4.08 8.01
CA LYS A 78 -0.10 -4.08 9.33
C LYS A 78 -0.10 -2.70 10.02
N TYR A 79 -0.10 -1.61 9.25
CA TYR A 79 0.08 -0.25 9.78
C TYR A 79 -0.97 0.13 10.83
N LYS A 80 -2.24 -0.25 10.60
CA LYS A 80 -3.34 0.00 11.54
C LYS A 80 -3.28 -0.94 12.75
N GLU A 81 -2.92 -2.20 12.53
CA GLU A 81 -2.77 -3.23 13.58
C GLU A 81 -1.65 -2.85 14.57
N PHE A 82 -0.55 -2.29 14.06
CA PHE A 82 0.58 -1.83 14.86
C PHE A 82 0.45 -0.38 15.34
N SER A 83 -0.76 0.19 15.39
CA SER A 83 -1.02 1.55 15.89
C SER A 83 -0.12 2.62 15.25
N LYS A 84 -0.01 2.60 13.91
CA LYS A 84 0.91 3.46 13.13
C LYS A 84 2.39 3.35 13.58
N TYR A 85 2.79 2.18 14.09
CA TYR A 85 4.08 1.93 14.75
C TYR A 85 4.38 2.84 15.95
N ASN A 86 3.37 3.45 16.55
CA ASN A 86 3.54 4.21 17.77
C ASN A 86 3.60 3.24 18.96
N LEU A 87 4.81 2.98 19.47
CA LEU A 87 5.05 2.04 20.58
C LEU A 87 4.22 2.35 21.83
N ARG A 88 3.99 3.63 22.13
CA ARG A 88 3.17 4.05 23.27
C ARG A 88 1.70 3.70 23.08
N GLN A 89 1.16 3.89 21.87
CA GLN A 89 -0.21 3.47 21.55
C GLN A 89 -0.35 1.95 21.47
N LEU A 90 0.65 1.27 20.90
CA LEU A 90 0.63 -0.19 20.73
C LEU A 90 0.64 -0.93 22.08
N THR A 91 1.34 -0.40 23.09
CA THR A 91 1.41 -0.99 24.43
C THR A 91 0.38 -0.43 25.40
N SER A 92 -0.38 0.61 25.02
CA SER A 92 -1.46 1.13 25.85
C SER A 92 -2.55 0.07 26.01
N ARG A 93 -3.05 -0.13 27.23
CA ARG A 93 -4.24 -0.97 27.44
C ARG A 93 -5.39 -0.31 26.67
N LYS A 94 -6.03 -1.04 25.75
CA LYS A 94 -7.32 -0.62 25.19
C LYS A 94 -8.26 -0.37 26.37
N GLN A 95 -8.63 0.89 26.58
CA GLN A 95 -9.72 1.27 27.46
C GLN A 95 -11.04 0.87 26.83
#